data_AF-A0AAU4TQN1-F1
#
_entry.id   AF-A0AAU4TQN1-F1
#
_cell.length_a   1.000
_cell.length_b   1.000
_cell.length_c   1.000
_cell.angle_alpha   90.00
_cell.angle_beta   90.00
_cell.angle_gamma   90.00
#
_symmetry.space_group_name_H-M   'P 1'
#
loop_
_entity.id
_entity.type
_entity.pdbx_description
1 polymer ?
#
loop_
_entity_poly.entity_id
_entity_poly.type
_entity_poly.pdbx_seq_one_letter_code
_entity_poly.pdbx_strand_id
1 'polypeptide(L)'
;MTAEHTAPTSPPQGPHQQPRWAWWVVGIVVPVAGILVTVLLSNPGSSGDDKSDKGAGVAGSVRSEPTTSSSSASSGRQPASGAPAGRVRFGPAVVDADTTNSGSYIELDTSQPIVSGTDIKGGDIIFGASIGDPNLFVPGSASNLARMPASGAAPTAEECAESVDRNDTYTANVKRGDRFCLRTDEGRVAYLRVVTAPSSGTGKLDVTVWETPDA
;
A
#
# COMPACT_ATOMS: atom_id res chain seq x y z
N MET A 1 -9.50 74.10 19.64
CA MET A 1 -9.20 73.06 18.63
C MET A 1 -9.57 71.74 19.26
N THR A 2 -10.75 71.24 18.91
CA THR A 2 -11.44 70.13 19.58
C THR A 2 -11.15 68.85 18.80
N ALA A 3 -10.59 67.83 19.46
CA ALA A 3 -10.26 66.55 18.83
C ALA A 3 -11.48 65.62 18.89
N GLU A 4 -12.04 65.28 17.72
CA GLU A 4 -13.05 64.24 17.56
C GLU A 4 -12.42 62.86 17.77
N HIS A 5 -12.96 62.13 18.75
CA HIS A 5 -12.65 60.72 19.00
C HIS A 5 -13.59 59.86 18.16
N THR A 6 -13.07 59.25 17.09
CA THR A 6 -13.83 58.28 16.29
C THR A 6 -13.75 56.90 16.93
N ALA A 7 -14.89 56.35 17.33
CA ALA A 7 -14.98 55.00 17.90
C ALA A 7 -14.77 53.91 16.82
N PRO A 8 -14.20 52.74 17.17
CA PRO A 8 -13.97 51.66 16.23
C PRO A 8 -15.26 50.92 15.88
N THR A 9 -15.57 50.90 14.58
CA THR A 9 -16.68 50.14 13.98
C THR A 9 -16.42 48.64 14.08
N SER A 10 -17.31 47.90 14.74
CA SER A 10 -17.24 46.42 14.78
C SER A 10 -17.71 45.83 13.44
N PRO A 11 -17.06 44.76 12.94
CA PRO A 11 -17.45 44.12 11.69
C PRO A 11 -18.76 43.32 11.83
N PRO A 12 -19.52 43.15 10.72
CA PRO A 12 -20.79 42.44 10.72
C PRO A 12 -20.61 40.94 11.05
N GLN A 13 -21.38 40.45 12.02
CA GLN A 13 -21.48 39.03 12.35
C GLN A 13 -22.21 38.32 11.20
N GLY A 14 -21.48 37.48 10.47
CA GLY A 14 -22.03 36.62 9.42
C GLY A 14 -22.90 35.48 9.98
N PRO A 15 -23.72 34.84 9.13
CA PRO A 15 -24.65 33.79 9.53
C PRO A 15 -23.91 32.57 10.11
N HIS A 16 -24.44 32.10 11.23
CA HIS A 16 -24.06 30.95 12.04
C HIS A 16 -23.29 29.84 11.27
N GLN A 17 -21.99 29.70 11.57
CA GLN A 17 -21.23 28.50 11.24
C GLN A 17 -21.84 27.32 11.99
N GLN A 18 -22.52 26.43 11.25
CA GLN A 18 -22.89 25.13 11.79
C GLN A 18 -21.63 24.25 11.96
N PRO A 19 -21.53 23.52 13.08
CA PRO A 19 -20.39 22.66 13.37
C PRO A 19 -20.23 21.56 12.31
N ARG A 20 -19.06 21.55 11.64
CA ARG A 20 -18.72 20.62 10.53
C ARG A 20 -18.41 19.18 10.98
N TRP A 21 -18.68 18.82 12.24
CA TRP A 21 -18.32 17.50 12.79
C TRP A 21 -19.45 16.47 12.75
N ALA A 22 -20.68 16.82 12.32
CA ALA A 22 -21.84 15.93 12.41
C ALA A 22 -22.20 15.14 11.13
N TRP A 23 -21.46 15.29 10.02
CA TRP A 23 -21.85 14.68 8.73
C TRP A 23 -21.38 13.24 8.50
N TRP A 24 -20.50 12.69 9.34
CA TRP A 24 -20.00 11.32 9.14
C TRP A 24 -20.96 10.22 9.61
N VAL A 25 -21.96 10.55 10.45
CA VAL A 25 -22.81 9.53 11.09
C VAL A 25 -24.00 9.12 10.20
N VAL A 26 -24.48 10.01 9.32
CA VAL A 26 -25.68 9.72 8.50
C VAL A 26 -25.38 8.85 7.27
N GLY A 27 -24.11 8.79 6.82
CA GLY A 27 -23.72 8.03 5.62
C GLY A 27 -23.49 6.52 5.83
N ILE A 28 -23.35 6.04 7.06
CA ILE A 28 -23.04 4.62 7.37
C ILE A 28 -24.31 3.80 7.67
N VAL A 29 -25.43 4.43 7.99
CA VAL A 29 -26.65 3.68 8.39
C VAL A 29 -27.47 3.18 7.19
N VAL A 30 -27.34 3.80 6.01
CA VAL A 30 -28.15 3.44 4.83
C VAL A 30 -27.64 2.22 4.04
N PRO A 31 -26.33 1.89 3.93
CA PRO A 31 -25.91 0.71 3.16
C PRO A 31 -26.16 -0.62 3.88
N VAL A 32 -26.21 -0.63 5.22
CA VAL A 32 -26.34 -1.88 5.99
C VAL A 32 -27.75 -2.47 5.87
N ALA A 33 -28.79 -1.64 5.74
CA ALA A 33 -30.16 -2.11 5.50
C ALA A 33 -30.35 -2.69 4.09
N GLY A 34 -29.58 -2.23 3.09
CA GLY A 34 -29.65 -2.73 1.72
C GLY A 34 -29.06 -4.13 1.54
N ILE A 35 -27.99 -4.46 2.26
CA ILE A 35 -27.32 -5.77 2.13
C ILE A 35 -28.13 -6.90 2.80
N LEU A 36 -28.87 -6.60 3.88
CA LEU A 36 -29.70 -7.61 4.57
C LEU A 36 -30.91 -8.09 3.76
N VAL A 37 -31.44 -7.28 2.83
CA VAL A 37 -32.59 -7.68 2.00
C VAL A 37 -32.19 -8.59 0.84
N THR A 38 -30.99 -8.39 0.26
CA THR A 38 -30.56 -9.17 -0.92
C THR A 38 -30.14 -10.60 -0.58
N VAL A 39 -29.69 -10.86 0.66
CA VAL A 39 -29.30 -12.22 1.09
C VAL A 39 -30.52 -13.11 1.39
N LEU A 40 -31.69 -12.53 1.69
CA LEU A 40 -32.90 -13.30 2.02
C LEU A 40 -33.72 -13.77 0.82
N LEU A 41 -33.47 -13.26 -0.40
CA LEU A 41 -34.26 -13.60 -1.60
C LEU A 41 -33.56 -14.57 -2.58
N SER A 42 -32.31 -14.94 -2.34
CA SER A 42 -31.52 -15.75 -3.29
C SER A 42 -31.34 -17.22 -2.90
N ASN A 43 -32.21 -17.78 -2.06
CA ASN A 43 -32.09 -19.20 -1.65
C ASN A 43 -33.31 -20.06 -2.07
N PRO A 44 -33.45 -20.42 -3.36
CA PRO A 44 -34.25 -21.58 -3.75
C PRO A 44 -33.44 -22.86 -3.54
N GLY A 45 -33.96 -23.73 -2.67
CA GLY A 45 -33.29 -24.94 -2.25
C GLY A 45 -33.24 -26.08 -3.26
N SER A 46 -32.32 -27.01 -3.00
CA SER A 46 -32.35 -28.43 -3.39
C SER A 46 -31.52 -29.16 -2.33
N SER A 47 -32.13 -29.72 -1.28
CA SER A 47 -32.62 -31.10 -1.22
C SER A 47 -31.55 -32.11 -1.67
N GLY A 48 -30.96 -32.82 -0.70
CA GLY A 48 -29.93 -33.84 -0.91
C GLY A 48 -29.47 -34.43 0.41
N ASP A 49 -30.09 -35.54 0.77
CA ASP A 49 -29.99 -36.29 2.02
C ASP A 49 -28.60 -36.85 2.39
N ASP A 50 -28.52 -37.18 3.69
CA ASP A 50 -28.04 -38.45 4.25
C ASP A 50 -26.75 -38.51 5.10
N LYS A 51 -27.00 -39.00 6.32
CA LYS A 51 -26.18 -39.82 7.25
C LYS A 51 -25.04 -39.18 8.04
N SER A 52 -25.42 -38.86 9.29
CA SER A 52 -24.86 -39.42 10.53
C SER A 52 -23.44 -39.99 10.47
N ASP A 53 -22.54 -39.42 11.28
CA ASP A 53 -21.88 -40.26 12.28
C ASP A 53 -21.45 -39.48 13.53
N LYS A 54 -21.70 -40.13 14.66
CA LYS A 54 -21.37 -39.70 16.02
C LYS A 54 -19.91 -40.04 16.31
N GLY A 55 -19.15 -39.09 16.85
CA GLY A 55 -17.82 -39.35 17.41
C GLY A 55 -17.59 -38.51 18.66
N ALA A 56 -17.74 -39.13 19.83
CA ALA A 56 -17.57 -38.56 21.15
C ALA A 56 -16.12 -38.63 21.65
N GLY A 57 -15.77 -37.72 22.57
CA GLY A 57 -14.59 -37.80 23.44
C GLY A 57 -13.28 -37.36 22.77
N VAL A 58 -12.33 -36.72 23.43
CA VAL A 58 -11.87 -36.92 24.81
C VAL A 58 -11.18 -35.65 25.30
N ALA A 59 -11.54 -35.22 26.51
CA ALA A 59 -10.77 -34.29 27.33
C ALA A 59 -9.51 -35.01 27.85
N GLY A 60 -8.33 -34.46 27.57
CA GLY A 60 -7.05 -35.00 28.04
C GLY A 60 -6.21 -33.91 28.69
N SER A 61 -6.30 -33.83 30.02
CA SER A 61 -5.42 -33.05 30.91
C SER A 61 -4.14 -33.84 31.19
N VAL A 62 -2.96 -33.32 30.86
CA VAL A 62 -1.65 -33.84 31.33
C VAL A 62 -0.68 -32.63 31.43
N ARG A 63 -0.49 -32.10 32.64
CA ARG A 63 0.61 -32.36 33.60
C ARG A 63 1.94 -31.70 33.22
N SER A 64 2.36 -30.75 34.06
CA SER A 64 3.68 -30.13 34.11
C SER A 64 4.74 -31.09 34.66
N GLU A 65 5.93 -31.07 34.06
CA GLU A 65 7.20 -31.41 34.71
C GLU A 65 8.31 -30.48 34.18
N PRO A 66 9.21 -29.97 35.04
CA PRO A 66 10.40 -29.26 34.64
C PRO A 66 11.56 -30.25 34.48
N THR A 67 12.36 -30.13 33.42
CA THR A 67 13.65 -30.80 33.36
C THR A 67 14.72 -29.89 32.76
N THR A 68 15.78 -29.85 33.53
CA THR A 68 17.04 -29.12 33.48
C THR A 68 17.90 -29.47 32.26
N SER A 69 18.87 -28.59 31.99
CA SER A 69 20.20 -28.88 31.43
C SER A 69 20.43 -28.57 29.94
N SER A 70 20.96 -27.36 29.73
CA SER A 70 22.25 -27.09 29.06
C SER A 70 22.68 -28.03 27.92
N SER A 71 22.74 -27.47 26.71
CA SER A 71 23.77 -27.78 25.70
C SER A 71 23.83 -26.65 24.69
N SER A 72 24.82 -25.78 24.87
CA SER A 72 25.28 -24.80 23.91
C SER A 72 25.76 -25.50 22.64
N ALA A 73 24.87 -25.76 21.69
CA ALA A 73 25.25 -26.06 20.32
C ALA A 73 25.18 -24.77 19.51
N SER A 74 26.29 -24.02 19.53
CA SER A 74 26.59 -23.00 18.55
C SER A 74 26.68 -23.67 17.19
N SER A 75 25.53 -23.92 16.56
CA SER A 75 25.46 -24.20 15.14
C SER A 75 25.93 -22.93 14.46
N GLY A 76 27.19 -22.91 14.06
CA GLY A 76 27.73 -21.88 13.20
C GLY A 76 26.81 -21.81 12.00
N ARG A 77 25.96 -20.77 11.97
CA ARG A 77 25.16 -20.40 10.82
C ARG A 77 26.17 -19.99 9.76
N GLN A 78 26.61 -20.97 9.00
CA GLN A 78 27.40 -20.79 7.81
C GLN A 78 26.63 -19.77 6.96
N PRO A 79 27.18 -18.57 6.67
CA PRO A 79 26.48 -17.61 5.85
C PRO A 79 26.14 -18.33 4.55
N ALA A 80 24.84 -18.42 4.25
CA ALA A 80 24.37 -19.01 3.02
C ALA A 80 25.14 -18.33 1.90
N SER A 81 25.94 -19.13 1.18
CA SER A 81 26.72 -18.67 0.05
C SER A 81 25.74 -17.99 -0.91
N GLY A 82 25.99 -16.70 -1.14
CA GLY A 82 24.98 -15.74 -1.57
C GLY A 82 24.15 -16.22 -2.75
N ALA A 83 22.83 -16.19 -2.57
CA ALA A 83 21.94 -16.05 -3.71
C ALA A 83 22.46 -14.88 -4.57
N PRO A 84 22.47 -15.03 -5.91
CA PRO A 84 23.00 -14.00 -6.78
C PRO A 84 22.24 -12.71 -6.50
N ALA A 85 22.98 -11.68 -6.05
CA ALA A 85 22.44 -10.34 -5.89
C ALA A 85 21.76 -9.94 -7.20
N GLY A 86 20.48 -9.56 -7.13
CA GLY A 86 19.69 -9.22 -8.32
C GLY A 86 20.46 -8.28 -9.27
N ARG A 87 20.49 -8.61 -10.57
CA ARG A 87 21.21 -7.79 -11.56
C ARG A 87 20.41 -6.53 -11.82
N VAL A 88 21.01 -5.36 -11.62
CA VAL A 88 20.37 -4.08 -11.98
C VAL A 88 20.06 -4.07 -13.48
N ARG A 89 18.78 -3.97 -13.82
CA ARG A 89 18.26 -3.80 -15.19
C ARG A 89 18.20 -2.33 -15.56
N PHE A 90 17.74 -1.50 -14.62
CA PHE A 90 17.58 -0.05 -14.79
C PHE A 90 17.89 0.68 -13.49
N GLY A 91 18.41 1.91 -13.61
CA GLY A 91 18.62 2.83 -12.50
C GLY A 91 19.88 2.59 -11.68
N PRO A 92 20.09 3.35 -10.59
CA PRO A 92 19.20 4.41 -10.07
C PRO A 92 19.03 5.57 -11.06
N ALA A 93 17.78 5.96 -11.35
CA ALA A 93 17.48 7.07 -12.25
C ALA A 93 16.13 7.72 -11.95
N VAL A 94 16.02 9.01 -12.23
CA VAL A 94 14.79 9.78 -12.03
C VAL A 94 13.82 9.59 -13.19
N VAL A 95 12.59 9.22 -12.86
CA VAL A 95 11.44 9.12 -13.75
C VAL A 95 10.46 10.23 -13.41
N ASP A 96 10.07 10.99 -14.43
CA ASP A 96 9.09 12.07 -14.32
C ASP A 96 7.69 11.52 -14.68
N ALA A 97 6.71 11.80 -13.83
CA ALA A 97 5.33 11.36 -14.01
C ALA A 97 4.36 12.51 -13.78
N ASP A 98 3.38 12.68 -14.65
CA ASP A 98 2.30 13.64 -14.43
C ASP A 98 1.31 13.06 -13.42
N THR A 99 1.15 13.73 -12.29
CA THR A 99 0.23 13.36 -11.22
C THR A 99 -1.16 13.98 -11.40
N THR A 100 -1.35 14.79 -12.44
CA THR A 100 -2.63 15.44 -12.77
C THR A 100 -3.67 14.41 -13.21
N ASN A 101 -4.96 14.74 -13.06
CA ASN A 101 -6.08 13.86 -13.38
C ASN A 101 -6.02 12.55 -12.57
N SER A 102 -5.87 11.41 -13.26
CA SER A 102 -5.77 10.08 -12.64
C SER A 102 -4.32 9.66 -12.37
N GLY A 103 -3.33 10.51 -12.69
CA GLY A 103 -1.91 10.16 -12.63
C GLY A 103 -1.37 9.54 -13.92
N SER A 104 -0.12 9.08 -13.84
CA SER A 104 0.57 8.39 -14.93
C SER A 104 0.83 6.93 -14.57
N TYR A 105 0.59 6.05 -15.53
CA TYR A 105 0.98 4.64 -15.50
C TYR A 105 2.47 4.54 -15.84
N ILE A 106 3.19 3.73 -15.07
CA ILE A 106 4.62 3.50 -15.21
C ILE A 106 4.84 2.00 -15.37
N GLU A 107 5.42 1.64 -16.50
CA GLU A 107 5.80 0.28 -16.91
C GLU A 107 7.32 0.13 -16.70
N LEU A 108 7.73 -0.76 -15.80
CA LEU A 108 9.10 -0.93 -15.31
C LEU A 108 9.79 -2.17 -15.90
N ASP A 109 9.05 -3.02 -16.59
CA ASP A 109 9.50 -4.29 -17.16
C ASP A 109 10.19 -4.12 -18.51
N THR A 110 10.42 -2.90 -18.96
CA THR A 110 11.18 -2.58 -20.18
C THR A 110 12.65 -2.24 -19.86
N SER A 111 13.48 -1.95 -20.86
CA SER A 111 14.87 -1.54 -20.62
C SER A 111 14.99 -0.11 -20.06
N GLN A 112 13.95 0.71 -20.23
CA GLN A 112 13.78 2.04 -19.65
C GLN A 112 12.32 2.24 -19.30
N PRO A 113 11.97 2.72 -18.10
CA PRO A 113 10.59 2.93 -17.70
C PRO A 113 9.78 3.71 -18.73
N ILE A 114 8.62 3.17 -19.12
CA ILE A 114 7.67 3.85 -19.98
C ILE A 114 6.65 4.53 -19.08
N VAL A 115 6.47 5.84 -19.28
CA VAL A 115 5.48 6.63 -18.55
C VAL A 115 4.37 7.07 -19.50
N SER A 116 3.13 6.85 -19.11
CA SER A 116 1.94 7.20 -19.90
C SER A 116 0.87 7.85 -19.04
N GLY A 117 0.30 8.97 -19.50
CA GLY A 117 -0.87 9.59 -18.87
C GLY A 117 -2.19 8.86 -19.13
N THR A 118 -2.16 7.79 -19.92
CA THR A 118 -3.30 6.88 -20.16
C THR A 118 -2.93 5.47 -19.74
N ASP A 119 -3.95 4.65 -19.48
CA ASP A 119 -3.77 3.22 -19.19
C ASP A 119 -2.92 2.56 -20.30
N ILE A 120 -1.91 1.82 -19.87
CA ILE A 120 -1.03 1.03 -20.72
C ILE A 120 -1.04 -0.40 -20.21
N LYS A 121 -1.13 -1.34 -21.15
CA LYS A 121 -0.97 -2.76 -20.82
C LYS A 121 0.45 -2.97 -20.26
N GLY A 122 0.53 -3.65 -19.11
CA GLY A 122 1.79 -3.88 -18.40
C GLY A 122 2.18 -2.77 -17.41
N GLY A 123 1.34 -1.74 -17.23
CA GLY A 123 1.61 -0.75 -16.18
C GLY A 123 1.75 -1.41 -14.80
N ASP A 124 2.91 -1.23 -14.17
CA ASP A 124 3.23 -1.81 -12.86
C ASP A 124 2.76 -0.94 -11.70
N ILE A 125 2.80 0.37 -11.91
CA ILE A 125 2.44 1.34 -10.88
C ILE A 125 1.85 2.61 -11.50
N ILE A 126 0.85 3.17 -10.85
CA ILE A 126 0.29 4.48 -11.15
C ILE A 126 0.82 5.46 -10.10
N PHE A 127 1.39 6.57 -10.55
CA PHE A 127 1.69 7.71 -9.70
C PHE A 127 0.69 8.84 -9.96
N GLY A 128 -0.24 9.06 -9.02
CA GLY A 128 -1.34 9.99 -9.19
C GLY A 128 -1.63 10.84 -7.95
N ALA A 129 -2.70 11.63 -8.04
CA ALA A 129 -3.21 12.47 -6.95
C ALA A 129 -4.75 12.54 -6.97
N SER A 130 -5.41 11.39 -7.15
CA SER A 130 -6.85 11.29 -7.51
C SER A 130 -7.84 11.98 -6.55
N ILE A 131 -7.43 12.32 -5.32
CA ILE A 131 -8.27 13.04 -4.33
C ILE A 131 -7.46 14.17 -3.64
N GLY A 132 -6.50 14.76 -4.36
CA GLY A 132 -5.68 15.88 -3.89
C GLY A 132 -4.44 15.49 -3.08
N ASP A 133 -4.37 14.26 -2.57
CA ASP A 133 -3.16 13.70 -1.98
C ASP A 133 -2.43 12.80 -2.98
N PRO A 134 -1.11 12.97 -3.17
CA PRO A 134 -0.32 12.09 -4.02
C PRO A 134 -0.32 10.66 -3.49
N ASN A 135 -0.43 9.70 -4.39
CA ASN A 135 -0.43 8.28 -4.06
C ASN A 135 0.27 7.43 -5.13
N LEU A 136 0.67 6.22 -4.71
CA LEU A 136 1.05 5.12 -5.57
C LEU A 136 -0.05 4.07 -5.54
N PHE A 137 -0.36 3.48 -6.69
CA PHE A 137 -1.37 2.43 -6.84
C PHE A 137 -0.89 1.37 -7.83
N VAL A 138 -1.04 0.09 -7.49
CA VAL A 138 -0.72 -1.03 -8.39
C VAL A 138 -1.95 -1.34 -9.25
N PRO A 139 -1.86 -1.24 -10.60
CA PRO A 139 -2.96 -1.59 -11.50
C PRO A 139 -3.56 -2.97 -11.19
N GLY A 140 -4.89 -3.08 -11.34
CA GLY A 140 -5.61 -4.32 -10.98
C GLY A 140 -5.70 -4.61 -9.48
N SER A 141 -5.20 -3.73 -8.61
CA SER A 141 -5.19 -3.89 -7.15
C SER A 141 -4.40 -5.10 -6.65
N ALA A 142 -3.34 -5.50 -7.36
CA ALA A 142 -2.43 -6.54 -6.88
C ALA A 142 -1.65 -6.03 -5.65
N SER A 143 -1.55 -6.85 -4.61
CA SER A 143 -0.76 -6.53 -3.42
C SER A 143 0.72 -6.81 -3.67
N ASN A 144 1.38 -5.90 -4.38
CA ASN A 144 2.80 -6.06 -4.74
C ASN A 144 3.67 -4.86 -4.33
N LEU A 145 3.12 -3.87 -3.62
CA LEU A 145 3.83 -2.68 -3.16
C LEU A 145 4.05 -2.76 -1.64
N ALA A 146 5.23 -2.43 -1.14
CA ALA A 146 5.52 -2.35 0.29
C ALA A 146 6.25 -1.06 0.66
N ARG A 147 5.91 -0.48 1.81
CA ARG A 147 6.58 0.72 2.32
C ARG A 147 7.88 0.35 3.02
N MET A 148 8.92 1.13 2.76
CA MET A 148 10.23 1.02 3.42
C MET A 148 10.40 2.15 4.46
N PRO A 149 11.31 1.97 5.45
CA PRO A 149 11.70 3.04 6.35
C PRO A 149 12.20 4.26 5.55
N ALA A 150 11.70 5.46 5.88
CA ALA A 150 11.99 6.70 5.14
C ALA A 150 13.47 7.09 5.12
N SER A 151 14.28 6.56 6.05
CA SER A 151 15.72 6.80 6.17
C SER A 151 16.52 5.50 6.07
N GLY A 152 17.78 5.61 5.69
CA GLY A 152 18.72 4.48 5.59
C GLY A 152 19.32 4.36 4.19
N ALA A 153 20.21 3.38 4.02
CA ALA A 153 20.76 3.04 2.70
C ALA A 153 19.66 2.48 1.78
N ALA A 154 19.83 2.63 0.46
CA ALA A 154 18.97 1.96 -0.52
C ALA A 154 18.99 0.45 -0.30
N PRO A 155 17.84 -0.25 -0.37
CA PRO A 155 17.80 -1.68 -0.14
C PRO A 155 18.48 -2.44 -1.30
N THR A 156 18.89 -3.67 -1.04
CA THR A 156 19.20 -4.63 -2.12
C THR A 156 17.90 -5.16 -2.76
N ALA A 157 18.02 -5.89 -3.86
CA ALA A 157 16.88 -6.54 -4.51
C ALA A 157 16.16 -7.50 -3.55
N GLU A 158 16.92 -8.27 -2.78
CA GLU A 158 16.41 -9.29 -1.86
C GLU A 158 15.69 -8.67 -0.66
N GLU A 159 16.28 -7.62 -0.05
CA GLU A 159 15.62 -6.88 1.03
C GLU A 159 14.30 -6.25 0.57
N CYS A 160 14.28 -5.81 -0.69
CA CYS A 160 13.12 -5.19 -1.29
C CYS A 160 12.02 -6.24 -1.58
N ALA A 161 12.40 -7.40 -2.12
CA ALA A 161 11.52 -8.55 -2.31
C ALA A 161 10.90 -9.04 -0.99
N GLU A 162 11.72 -9.23 0.06
CA GLU A 162 11.25 -9.63 1.39
C GLU A 162 10.32 -8.59 2.03
N SER A 163 10.48 -7.31 1.68
CA SER A 163 9.59 -6.25 2.18
C SER A 163 8.20 -6.40 1.58
N VAL A 164 8.12 -6.64 0.26
CA VAL A 164 6.88 -6.94 -0.45
C VAL A 164 6.23 -8.19 0.12
N ASP A 165 6.96 -9.31 0.25
CA ASP A 165 6.40 -10.57 0.74
C ASP A 165 5.82 -10.49 2.16
N ARG A 166 6.26 -9.52 2.98
CA ARG A 166 5.81 -9.36 4.38
C ARG A 166 4.75 -8.28 4.59
N ASN A 167 4.81 -7.21 3.81
CA ASN A 167 4.05 -5.98 4.08
C ASN A 167 3.44 -5.41 2.79
N ASP A 168 2.96 -6.28 1.93
CA ASP A 168 2.33 -5.89 0.69
C ASP A 168 1.04 -5.06 0.90
N THR A 169 0.80 -4.21 -0.07
CA THR A 169 -0.40 -3.42 -0.27
C THR A 169 -0.52 -3.16 -1.76
N TYR A 170 -1.71 -2.78 -2.22
CA TYR A 170 -1.92 -2.33 -3.59
C TYR A 170 -1.84 -0.80 -3.71
N THR A 171 -1.78 -0.08 -2.59
CA THR A 171 -1.76 1.39 -2.59
C THR A 171 -1.04 2.00 -1.39
N ALA A 172 -0.48 3.20 -1.58
CA ALA A 172 0.09 4.00 -0.52
C ALA A 172 0.01 5.50 -0.83
N ASN A 173 -0.42 6.31 0.15
CA ASN A 173 -0.23 7.76 0.09
C ASN A 173 1.26 8.09 0.15
N VAL A 174 1.73 9.08 -0.60
CA VAL A 174 3.16 9.38 -0.70
C VAL A 174 3.48 10.83 -0.39
N LYS A 175 4.66 11.02 0.19
CA LYS A 175 5.31 12.33 0.37
C LYS A 175 6.77 12.25 -0.05
N ARG A 176 7.39 13.41 -0.26
CA ARG A 176 8.83 13.50 -0.54
C ARG A 176 9.64 12.72 0.51
N GLY A 177 10.57 11.90 0.04
CA GLY A 177 11.45 11.09 0.85
C GLY A 177 10.86 9.73 1.24
N ASP A 178 9.58 9.46 0.96
CA ASP A 178 9.04 8.12 1.12
C ASP A 178 9.72 7.14 0.16
N ARG A 179 9.77 5.88 0.60
CA ARG A 179 10.53 4.80 -0.01
C ARG A 179 9.65 3.57 -0.09
N PHE A 180 9.68 2.88 -1.22
CA PHE A 180 8.84 1.73 -1.47
C PHE A 180 9.60 0.65 -2.22
N CYS A 181 9.10 -0.56 -2.07
CA CYS A 181 9.47 -1.74 -2.85
C CYS A 181 8.26 -2.20 -3.62
N LEU A 182 8.46 -2.61 -4.86
CA LEU A 182 7.41 -3.08 -5.75
C LEU A 182 7.87 -4.39 -6.41
N ARG A 183 6.96 -5.35 -6.56
CA ARG A 183 7.15 -6.50 -7.45
C ARG A 183 6.29 -6.31 -8.70
N THR A 184 6.91 -6.34 -9.87
CA THR A 184 6.20 -6.23 -11.15
C THR A 184 5.43 -7.51 -11.46
N ASP A 185 4.54 -7.48 -12.45
CA ASP A 185 3.80 -8.68 -12.85
C ASP A 185 4.67 -9.70 -13.61
N GLU A 186 5.78 -9.26 -14.22
CA GLU A 186 6.85 -10.14 -14.73
C GLU A 186 7.86 -10.59 -13.64
N GLY A 187 7.56 -10.37 -12.35
CA GLY A 187 8.36 -10.91 -11.24
C GLY A 187 9.64 -10.13 -10.91
N ARG A 188 9.89 -8.99 -11.57
CA ARG A 188 11.01 -8.11 -11.23
C ARG A 188 10.74 -7.36 -9.94
N VAL A 189 11.82 -6.87 -9.34
CA VAL A 189 11.75 -6.08 -8.12
C VAL A 189 12.23 -4.67 -8.41
N ALA A 190 11.46 -3.69 -7.95
CA ALA A 190 11.79 -2.28 -8.10
C ALA A 190 11.82 -1.57 -6.75
N TYR A 191 12.82 -0.74 -6.56
CA TYR A 191 12.90 0.22 -5.47
C TYR A 191 12.49 1.60 -5.98
N LEU A 192 11.56 2.23 -5.28
CA LEU A 192 11.00 3.54 -5.62
C LEU A 192 11.27 4.51 -4.47
N ARG A 193 11.89 5.65 -4.77
CA ARG A 193 12.03 6.76 -3.83
C ARG A 193 11.35 8.00 -4.37
N VAL A 194 10.47 8.58 -3.57
CA VAL A 194 9.70 9.76 -3.95
C VAL A 194 10.58 11.00 -3.83
N VAL A 195 10.96 11.59 -4.96
CA VAL A 195 11.76 12.83 -5.02
C VAL A 195 10.86 14.05 -4.90
N THR A 196 9.76 14.07 -5.66
CA THR A 196 8.68 15.06 -5.53
C THR A 196 7.32 14.38 -5.68
N ALA A 197 6.34 14.84 -4.91
CA ALA A 197 4.97 14.37 -4.93
C ALA A 197 4.04 15.59 -4.80
N PRO A 198 3.85 16.37 -5.87
CA PRO A 198 2.89 17.46 -5.84
C PRO A 198 1.47 16.88 -5.93
N SER A 199 0.49 17.61 -5.40
CA SER A 199 -0.94 17.27 -5.54
C SER A 199 -1.48 17.50 -6.97
N SER A 200 -0.70 18.17 -7.82
CA SER A 200 -0.98 18.38 -9.25
C SER A 200 0.32 18.70 -10.00
N GLY A 201 0.43 18.30 -11.27
CA GLY A 201 1.62 18.53 -12.11
C GLY A 201 2.64 17.39 -12.01
N THR A 202 3.91 17.68 -12.31
CA THR A 202 4.93 16.64 -12.46
C THR A 202 5.54 16.19 -11.11
N GLY A 203 5.27 14.94 -10.74
CA GLY A 203 5.99 14.20 -9.70
C GLY A 203 7.27 13.56 -10.24
N LYS A 204 8.16 13.19 -9.32
CA LYS A 204 9.47 12.58 -9.63
C LYS A 204 9.72 11.39 -8.72
N LEU A 205 10.06 10.25 -9.32
CA LEU A 205 10.49 9.03 -8.62
C LEU A 205 11.93 8.72 -8.99
N ASP A 206 12.77 8.42 -8.01
CA ASP A 206 14.08 7.81 -8.24
C ASP A 206 13.89 6.28 -8.16
N VAL A 207 14.17 5.61 -9.27
CA VAL A 207 13.78 4.23 -9.52
C VAL A 207 15.02 3.37 -9.80
N THR A 208 15.08 2.20 -9.17
CA THR A 208 16.02 1.12 -9.49
C THR A 208 15.23 -0.16 -9.72
N VAL A 209 15.50 -0.87 -10.81
CA VAL A 209 14.85 -2.14 -11.16
C VAL A 209 15.91 -3.23 -11.26
N TRP A 210 15.64 -4.39 -10.67
CA TRP A 210 16.50 -5.57 -10.72
C TRP A 210 15.80 -6.71 -11.46
N GLU A 211 16.56 -7.44 -12.26
CA GLU A 211 16.20 -8.80 -12.65
C GLU A 211 16.28 -9.69 -11.41
N THR A 212 15.28 -10.56 -11.25
CA THR A 212 15.28 -11.62 -10.25
C THR A 212 15.48 -12.98 -10.95
N PRO A 213 16.11 -13.97 -10.31
CA PRO A 213 16.39 -15.26 -10.94
C PRO A 213 15.15 -16.07 -11.33
N ASP A 214 13.99 -15.75 -10.74
CA ASP A 214 12.72 -16.46 -10.89
C ASP A 214 11.72 -15.72 -11.81
N ALA A 215 12.13 -14.60 -12.43
CA ALA A 215 11.34 -13.82 -13.39
C ALA A 215 11.44 -14.35 -14.82
#